data_AF-A0A2V9BC06-F1
#
_entry.id   AF-A0A2V9BC06-F1
#
_cell.length_a   1.000
_cell.length_b   1.000
_cell.length_c   1.000
_cell.angle_alpha   90.00
_cell.angle_beta   90.00
_cell.angle_gamma   90.00
#
_symmetry.space_group_name_H-M   'P 1'
#
loop_
_entity.id
_entity.type
_entity.pdbx_description
1 polymer ?
#
loop_
_entity_poly.entity_id
_entity_poly.type
_entity_poly.pdbx_seq_one_letter_code
_entity_poly.pdbx_strand_id
1 'polypeptide(L)'
;MLKQIATVFLVCTSLLAQTNGPERKVEGNVITSLHDPNVGIELPKSVQYVGADRWVLYDIADCELHAFVEADGQKNVQRLYWVQFEGYVPTKPELKHTYNSPRHATMGGLDFYVDTWVRRKDA
;
A
#
# COMPACT_ATOMS: atom_id res chain seq x y z
N MET A 1 -60.70 -25.66 3.60
CA MET A 1 -60.04 -24.33 3.71
C MET A 1 -58.61 -24.56 4.19
N LEU A 2 -57.63 -24.50 3.27
CA LEU A 2 -56.23 -24.82 3.54
C LEU A 2 -55.47 -23.50 3.75
N LYS A 3 -54.98 -23.25 4.97
CA LYS A 3 -54.23 -22.03 5.33
C LYS A 3 -52.84 -22.08 4.71
N GLN A 4 -52.53 -21.10 3.84
CA GLN A 4 -51.18 -20.88 3.33
C GLN A 4 -50.29 -20.35 4.46
N ILE A 5 -49.22 -21.08 4.78
CA ILE A 5 -48.16 -20.61 5.68
C ILE A 5 -47.14 -19.89 4.80
N ALA A 6 -47.16 -18.56 4.84
CA ALA A 6 -46.12 -17.74 4.21
C ALA A 6 -44.85 -17.83 5.06
N THR A 7 -43.81 -18.47 4.52
CA THR A 7 -42.48 -18.47 5.13
C THR A 7 -41.75 -17.20 4.69
N VAL A 8 -41.52 -16.28 5.63
CA VAL A 8 -40.71 -15.08 5.39
C VAL A 8 -39.24 -15.46 5.54
N PHE A 9 -38.49 -15.50 4.45
CA PHE A 9 -37.03 -15.58 4.47
C PHE A 9 -36.47 -14.19 4.81
N LEU A 10 -36.01 -14.02 6.04
CA LEU A 10 -35.23 -12.84 6.44
C LEU A 10 -33.81 -13.01 5.91
N VAL A 11 -33.51 -12.38 4.77
CA VAL A 11 -32.13 -12.28 4.24
C VAL A 11 -31.44 -11.14 4.99
N CYS A 12 -30.65 -11.48 6.01
CA CYS A 12 -29.73 -10.54 6.64
C CYS A 12 -28.58 -10.26 5.66
N THR A 13 -28.71 -9.21 4.84
CA THR A 13 -27.57 -8.65 4.11
C THR A 13 -26.71 -7.84 5.07
N SER A 14 -25.76 -8.49 5.73
CA SER A 14 -24.64 -7.77 6.35
C SER A 14 -23.78 -7.20 5.22
N LEU A 15 -23.87 -5.88 4.99
CA LEU A 15 -22.85 -5.12 4.26
C LEU A 15 -21.56 -5.24 5.08
N LEU A 16 -20.72 -6.21 4.74
CA LEU A 16 -19.33 -6.19 5.19
C LEU A 16 -18.74 -4.87 4.69
N ALA A 17 -18.16 -4.07 5.57
CA ALA A 17 -17.32 -2.96 5.16
C ALA A 17 -16.24 -3.54 4.25
N GLN A 18 -16.36 -3.33 2.93
CA GLN A 18 -15.31 -3.69 2.01
C GLN A 18 -14.12 -2.81 2.37
N THR A 19 -13.10 -3.40 2.97
CA THR A 19 -11.76 -2.84 2.93
C THR A 19 -11.43 -2.71 1.45
N ASN A 20 -11.34 -1.47 0.98
CA ASN A 20 -10.96 -1.21 -0.40
C ASN A 20 -9.60 -1.88 -0.64
N GLY A 21 -9.47 -2.63 -1.72
CA GLY A 21 -8.17 -3.19 -2.09
C GLY A 21 -7.15 -2.08 -2.41
N PRO A 22 -5.89 -2.47 -2.67
CA PRO A 22 -4.87 -1.55 -3.15
C PRO A 22 -5.36 -0.74 -4.36
N GLU A 23 -5.14 0.57 -4.34
CA GLU A 23 -5.53 1.50 -5.40
C GLU A 23 -4.46 1.58 -6.50
N ARG A 24 -3.17 1.50 -6.13
CA ARG A 24 -2.04 1.61 -7.05
C ARG A 24 -1.92 0.33 -7.85
N LYS A 25 -1.56 0.51 -9.12
CA LYS A 25 -1.40 -0.59 -10.06
C LYS A 25 0.05 -1.04 -10.10
N VAL A 26 0.26 -2.35 -10.20
CA VAL A 26 1.58 -2.95 -10.35
C VAL A 26 1.64 -3.71 -11.67
N GLU A 27 2.63 -3.36 -12.49
CA GLU A 27 2.95 -4.04 -13.74
C GLU A 27 4.44 -4.39 -13.74
N GLY A 28 4.75 -5.69 -13.57
CA GLY A 28 6.13 -6.14 -13.43
C GLY A 28 6.81 -5.55 -12.19
N ASN A 29 7.85 -4.75 -12.41
CA ASN A 29 8.65 -4.05 -11.39
C ASN A 29 8.25 -2.57 -11.21
N VAL A 30 7.13 -2.14 -11.80
CA VAL A 30 6.68 -0.75 -11.77
C VAL A 30 5.38 -0.61 -10.99
N ILE A 31 5.34 0.34 -10.07
CA ILE A 31 4.14 0.78 -9.35
C ILE A 31 3.70 2.12 -9.92
N THR A 32 2.42 2.27 -10.25
CA THR A 32 1.85 3.51 -10.76
C THR A 32 0.78 4.03 -9.81
N SER A 33 0.97 5.25 -9.30
CA SER A 33 -0.05 6.01 -8.57
C SER A 33 -0.57 7.18 -9.41
N LEU A 34 -1.90 7.29 -9.50
CA LEU A 34 -2.58 8.40 -10.20
C LEU A 34 -3.19 9.43 -9.24
N HIS A 35 -3.05 9.22 -7.94
CA HIS A 35 -3.49 10.13 -6.88
C HIS A 35 -2.29 10.89 -6.31
N ASP A 36 -2.37 11.51 -5.13
CA ASP A 36 -1.25 12.14 -4.45
C ASP A 36 -0.37 11.09 -3.72
N PRO A 37 0.96 11.04 -3.97
CA PRO A 37 1.67 11.70 -5.07
C PRO A 37 1.46 10.98 -6.41
N ASN A 38 1.32 11.74 -7.50
CA ASN A 38 1.16 11.17 -8.84
C ASN A 38 2.53 10.79 -9.35
N VAL A 39 2.90 9.52 -9.15
CA VAL A 39 4.27 9.03 -9.31
C VAL A 39 4.29 7.61 -9.86
N GLY A 40 5.31 7.34 -10.68
CA GLY A 40 5.73 6.00 -11.06
C GLY A 40 6.99 5.61 -10.29
N ILE A 41 6.98 4.43 -9.67
CA ILE A 41 8.13 3.88 -8.94
C ILE A 41 8.60 2.63 -9.68
N GLU A 42 9.75 2.72 -10.32
CA GLU A 42 10.41 1.58 -10.98
C GLU A 42 11.48 0.98 -10.05
N LEU A 43 11.30 -0.28 -9.67
CA LEU A 43 12.28 -1.06 -8.92
C LEU A 43 13.23 -1.80 -9.87
N PRO A 44 14.35 -2.39 -9.42
CA PRO A 44 15.22 -3.18 -10.30
C PRO A 44 14.46 -4.31 -11.01
N LYS A 45 14.77 -4.57 -12.28
CA LYS A 45 14.08 -5.61 -13.09
C LYS A 45 14.18 -7.03 -12.52
N SER A 46 15.12 -7.27 -11.60
CA SER A 46 15.31 -8.54 -10.90
C SER A 46 14.29 -8.80 -9.79
N VAL A 47 13.55 -7.79 -9.34
CA VAL A 47 12.58 -7.97 -8.25
C VAL A 47 11.35 -8.73 -8.72
N GLN A 48 10.73 -9.47 -7.81
CA GLN A 48 9.50 -10.21 -8.01
C GLN A 48 8.42 -9.61 -7.11
N TYR A 49 7.27 -9.29 -7.70
CA TYR A 49 6.12 -8.81 -6.94
C TYR A 49 5.50 -9.94 -6.12
N VAL A 50 5.33 -9.72 -4.82
CA VAL A 50 4.77 -10.70 -3.88
C VAL A 50 3.28 -10.45 -3.66
N GLY A 51 2.89 -9.18 -3.56
CA GLY A 51 1.51 -8.79 -3.31
C GLY A 51 1.41 -7.44 -2.64
N ALA A 52 0.18 -7.08 -2.30
CA ALA A 52 -0.14 -5.85 -1.63
C ALA A 52 -1.28 -6.03 -0.63
N ASP A 53 -1.34 -5.12 0.33
CA ASP A 53 -2.44 -5.00 1.26
C ASP A 53 -2.78 -3.53 1.48
N ARG A 54 -4.04 -3.26 1.85
CA ARG A 54 -4.53 -1.93 2.18
C ARG A 54 -5.42 -1.99 3.41
N TRP A 55 -5.11 -1.16 4.40
CA TRP A 55 -5.80 -1.15 5.68
C TRP A 55 -5.84 0.25 6.28
N VAL A 56 -6.79 0.45 7.20
CA VAL A 56 -6.80 1.65 8.03
C VAL A 56 -6.02 1.35 9.31
N LEU A 57 -4.89 2.03 9.50
CA LEU A 57 -4.04 1.93 10.68
C LEU A 57 -4.61 2.80 11.80
N TYR A 58 -5.02 2.15 12.90
CA TYR A 58 -5.52 2.77 14.13
C TYR A 58 -6.62 3.83 13.93
N ASP A 59 -7.48 3.66 12.92
CA ASP A 59 -8.54 4.62 12.54
C ASP A 59 -8.04 6.04 12.21
N ILE A 60 -6.73 6.19 11.91
CA ILE A 60 -6.10 7.49 11.65
C ILE A 60 -5.47 7.60 10.27
N ALA A 61 -4.92 6.52 9.72
CA ALA A 61 -4.22 6.55 8.44
C ALA A 61 -4.70 5.42 7.51
N ASP A 62 -4.93 5.75 6.24
CA ASP A 62 -5.14 4.80 5.17
C ASP A 62 -3.77 4.40 4.61
N CYS A 63 -3.40 3.14 4.81
CA CYS A 63 -2.11 2.59 4.45
C CYS A 63 -2.28 1.60 3.31
N GLU A 64 -1.45 1.70 2.28
CA GLU A 64 -1.36 0.75 1.18
C GLU A 64 0.10 0.35 0.99
N LEU A 65 0.37 -0.95 0.95
CA LEU A 65 1.72 -1.51 0.88
C LEU A 65 1.85 -2.44 -0.31
N HIS A 66 2.95 -2.30 -1.05
CA HIS A 66 3.39 -3.25 -2.08
C HIS A 66 4.73 -3.87 -1.69
N ALA A 67 4.77 -5.21 -1.69
CA ALA A 67 5.96 -5.98 -1.37
C ALA A 67 6.57 -6.59 -2.63
N PHE A 68 7.89 -6.40 -2.79
CA PHE A 68 8.69 -7.08 -3.79
C PHE A 68 9.89 -7.74 -3.13
N VAL A 69 10.40 -8.80 -3.74
CA VAL A 69 11.59 -9.50 -3.25
C VAL A 69 12.59 -9.76 -4.37
N GLU A 70 13.87 -9.77 -4.02
CA GLU A 70 14.85 -10.54 -4.77
C GLU A 70 15.03 -11.87 -4.05
N ALA A 71 14.90 -12.98 -4.79
CA ALA A 71 15.12 -14.32 -4.27
C ALA A 71 16.14 -15.07 -5.12
N ASP A 72 16.88 -16.00 -4.50
CA ASP A 72 17.78 -16.89 -5.23
C ASP A 72 17.03 -17.99 -6.00
N GLY A 73 17.76 -18.85 -6.72
CA GLY A 73 17.17 -19.95 -7.47
C GLY A 73 16.43 -21.00 -6.62
N GLN A 74 16.63 -21.00 -5.29
CA GLN A 74 15.91 -21.86 -4.34
C GLN A 74 14.72 -21.14 -3.68
N LYS A 75 14.41 -19.91 -4.12
CA LYS A 75 13.37 -19.03 -3.57
C LYS A 75 13.66 -18.52 -2.16
N ASN A 76 14.92 -18.52 -1.72
CA ASN A 76 15.29 -17.84 -0.49
C ASN A 76 15.35 -16.33 -0.74
N VAL A 77 14.59 -15.55 0.02
CA VAL A 77 14.56 -14.09 -0.06
C VAL A 77 15.92 -13.51 0.36
N GLN A 78 16.52 -12.75 -0.54
CA GLN A 78 17.78 -12.05 -0.34
C GLN A 78 17.58 -10.56 -0.02
N ARG A 79 16.51 -9.95 -0.58
CA ARG A 79 16.12 -8.55 -0.31
C ARG A 79 14.61 -8.40 -0.31
N LEU A 80 14.13 -7.53 0.57
CA LEU A 80 12.75 -7.06 0.61
C LEU A 80 12.72 -5.59 0.16
N TYR A 81 11.81 -5.28 -0.74
CA TYR A 81 11.45 -3.92 -1.10
C TYR A 81 10.02 -3.67 -0.60
N TRP A 82 9.90 -2.70 0.31
CA TRP A 82 8.63 -2.28 0.92
C TRP A 82 8.31 -0.89 0.42
N VAL A 83 7.27 -0.77 -0.41
CA VAL A 83 6.80 0.53 -0.90
C VAL A 83 5.43 0.79 -0.30
N GLN A 84 5.30 1.87 0.47
CA GLN A 84 4.08 2.20 1.18
C GLN A 84 3.59 3.60 0.80
N PHE A 85 2.29 3.69 0.56
CA PHE A 85 1.54 4.92 0.50
C PHE A 85 0.76 5.05 1.80
N GLU A 86 0.87 6.17 2.47
CA GLU A 86 0.17 6.44 3.72
C GLU A 86 -0.34 7.87 3.69
N GLY A 87 -1.60 8.05 4.08
CA GLY A 87 -2.19 9.35 4.31
C GLY A 87 -3.24 9.30 5.41
N TYR A 88 -3.42 10.40 6.13
CA TYR A 88 -4.48 10.47 7.13
C TYR A 88 -5.86 10.29 6.48
N VAL A 89 -6.74 9.58 7.18
CA VAL A 89 -8.13 9.42 6.73
C VAL A 89 -8.85 10.77 6.70
N PRO A 90 -9.85 10.97 5.82
CA PRO A 90 -10.56 12.25 5.70
C PRO A 90 -11.23 12.74 7.00
N THR A 91 -11.49 11.84 7.95
CA THR A 91 -12.08 12.16 9.27
C THR A 91 -11.06 12.73 10.28
N LYS A 92 -9.78 12.83 9.91
CA LYS A 92 -8.69 13.41 10.71
C LYS A 92 -8.00 14.60 10.00
N PRO A 93 -8.75 15.62 9.53
CA PRO A 93 -8.20 16.70 8.71
C PRO A 93 -7.15 17.57 9.42
N GLU A 94 -7.17 17.59 10.76
CA GLU A 94 -6.23 18.31 11.61
C GLU A 94 -4.83 17.67 11.66
N LEU A 95 -4.72 16.37 11.38
CA LEU A 95 -3.43 15.67 11.42
C LEU A 95 -2.58 16.03 10.20
N LYS A 96 -1.29 16.23 10.45
CA LYS A 96 -0.27 16.53 9.44
C LYS A 96 1.02 15.82 9.85
N HIS A 97 1.66 15.15 8.89
CA HIS A 97 2.93 14.50 9.17
C HIS A 97 3.98 15.58 9.34
N THR A 98 4.69 15.55 10.47
CA THR A 98 5.82 16.43 10.75
C THR A 98 7.06 15.56 10.83
N TYR A 99 7.64 15.26 9.67
CA TYR A 99 8.92 14.59 9.57
C TYR A 99 10.02 15.63 9.45
N ASN A 100 11.06 15.53 10.29
CA ASN A 100 12.17 16.48 10.36
C ASN A 100 13.53 15.76 10.26
N SER A 101 13.70 14.86 9.28
CA SER A 101 15.01 14.25 9.07
C SER A 101 15.98 15.27 8.48
N PRO A 102 17.18 15.47 9.03
CA PRO A 102 18.17 16.38 8.42
C PRO A 102 18.80 15.80 7.15
N ARG A 103 18.57 14.51 6.87
CA ARG A 103 19.15 13.80 5.74
C ARG A 103 18.10 13.64 4.66
N HIS A 104 18.45 14.11 3.48
CA HIS A 104 17.59 14.08 2.31
C HIS A 104 18.31 13.42 1.14
N ALA A 105 17.54 12.85 0.23
CA ALA A 105 17.98 12.40 -1.07
C ALA A 105 16.97 12.82 -2.13
N THR A 106 17.47 13.24 -3.29
CA THR A 106 16.63 13.51 -4.46
C THR A 106 16.52 12.26 -5.31
N MET A 107 15.30 11.80 -5.57
CA MET A 107 15.02 10.66 -6.44
C MET A 107 13.88 11.02 -7.38
N GLY A 108 14.08 10.83 -8.69
CA GLY A 108 13.03 11.13 -9.68
C GLY A 108 12.56 12.60 -9.67
N GLY A 109 13.40 13.54 -9.24
CA GLY A 109 13.05 14.96 -9.10
C GLY A 109 12.24 15.31 -7.84
N LEU A 110 11.96 14.34 -6.97
CA LEU A 110 11.30 14.54 -5.68
C LEU A 110 12.31 14.50 -4.54
N ASP A 111 12.01 15.21 -3.45
CA ASP A 111 12.81 15.24 -2.24
C ASP A 111 12.29 14.21 -1.22
N PHE A 112 13.20 13.40 -0.68
CA PHE A 112 12.87 12.33 0.27
C PHE A 112 13.71 12.44 1.53
N TYR A 113 13.07 12.26 2.69
CA TYR A 113 13.77 12.04 3.96
C TYR A 113 14.49 10.68 3.97
N VAL A 114 15.66 10.63 4.60
CA VAL A 114 16.49 9.42 4.70
C VAL A 114 16.81 9.12 6.16
N ASP A 115 15.95 8.32 6.78
CA ASP A 115 16.09 7.89 8.19
C ASP A 115 16.80 6.55 8.37
N THR A 116 17.36 6.01 7.28
CA THR A 116 18.18 4.78 7.30
C THR A 116 19.50 5.00 6.56
N TRP A 117 20.32 3.95 6.47
CA TRP A 117 21.55 3.95 5.68
C TRP A 117 21.22 3.53 4.25
N VAL A 118 21.59 4.35 3.28
CA VAL A 118 21.59 3.93 1.87
C VAL A 118 22.86 3.10 1.67
N ARG A 119 22.73 1.94 1.01
CA ARG A 119 23.93 1.16 0.63
C ARG A 119 24.73 2.04 -0.34
N ARG A 120 26.02 2.28 -0.06
CA ARG A 120 26.91 3.16 -0.87
C ARG A 120 26.89 2.92 -2.38
N LYS A 121 26.44 1.75 -2.84
CA LYS A 121 26.38 1.38 -4.27
C LYS A 121 25.15 1.96 -4.99
N ASP A 122 24.16 2.42 -4.22
CA ASP A 122 22.86 2.86 -4.72
C ASP A 122 22.67 4.39 -4.57
N ALA A 123 23.74 5.12 -4.19
CA ALA A 123 23.78 6.57 -4.01
C ALA A 123 24.52 7.26 -5.15
#